data_AF-A0A661MZX9-F1
#
_entry.id   AF-A0A661MZX9-F1
#
_cell.length_a   1.000
_cell.length_b   1.000
_cell.length_c   1.000
_cell.angle_alpha   90.00
_cell.angle_beta   90.00
_cell.angle_gamma   90.00
#
_symmetry.space_group_name_H-M   'P 1'
#
loop_
_entity.id
_entity.type
_entity.pdbx_description
1 polymer ?
#
loop_
_entity_poly.entity_id
_entity_poly.type
_entity_poly.pdbx_seq_one_letter_code
_entity_poly.pdbx_strand_id
1 'polypeptide(L)'
;MVALIAALLLVGGCTTTDAVALKGEDTSDAGKEDRWNRANNPERFDGEFNYHMLDLPQSGQAEREAWPSSYWPTYENAILERWNGDELSPAEKYDVAFNGWAPDDTFLALRPFDRYSPIPNDDWDPAYYDQLGPLGTHVARNMGNASDRQFAIDNNRAPEGDEEWPVETWWGICHAWVPAALLEDRPLRAVEYNGVTFEVGDIEALLIATYNRSSADMIGGRCNIGNGDTTVERDDQGHAVDIDCRDSNPGA
;
A
#
# COMPACT_ATOMS: atom_id res chain seq x y z
N MET A 1 -22.69 -80.44 41.43
CA MET A 1 -22.98 -79.23 42.23
C MET A 1 -21.72 -78.37 42.15
N VAL A 2 -21.63 -77.43 41.20
CA VAL A 2 -22.01 -75.99 41.31
C VAL A 2 -21.15 -75.32 42.40
N ALA A 3 -20.39 -74.25 42.20
CA ALA A 3 -20.37 -73.22 41.17
C ALA A 3 -18.96 -72.61 41.00
N LEU A 4 -18.76 -72.05 39.81
CA LEU A 4 -17.66 -71.21 39.35
C LEU A 4 -17.89 -69.77 39.84
N ILE A 5 -16.89 -69.09 40.42
CA ILE A 5 -16.85 -67.62 40.52
C ILE A 5 -15.44 -67.17 40.14
N ALA A 6 -15.35 -66.47 39.02
CA ALA A 6 -14.17 -65.75 38.55
C ALA A 6 -14.15 -64.35 39.19
N ALA A 7 -12.96 -63.90 39.61
CA ALA A 7 -12.74 -62.51 40.04
C ALA A 7 -11.52 -61.94 39.31
N LEU A 8 -11.76 -60.76 38.74
CA LEU A 8 -10.99 -59.97 37.78
C LEU A 8 -9.56 -59.62 38.23
N LEU A 9 -8.61 -59.74 37.30
CA LEU A 9 -7.29 -59.11 37.31
C LEU A 9 -7.43 -57.62 36.94
N LEU A 10 -7.03 -56.71 37.83
CA LEU A 10 -6.83 -55.29 37.53
C LEU A 10 -5.43 -55.09 36.93
N VAL A 11 -5.36 -54.97 35.61
CA VAL A 11 -4.17 -54.51 34.88
C VAL A 11 -4.20 -52.99 34.84
N GLY A 12 -3.26 -52.33 35.55
CA GLY A 12 -3.04 -50.89 35.44
C GLY A 12 -2.35 -50.57 34.11
N GLY A 13 -3.13 -50.12 33.12
CA GLY A 13 -2.60 -49.63 31.86
C GLY A 13 -2.16 -48.16 31.97
N CYS A 14 -0.92 -47.87 31.60
CA CYS A 14 -0.51 -46.54 31.18
C CYS A 14 -1.12 -46.29 29.79
N THR A 15 -1.98 -45.28 29.67
CA THR A 15 -2.43 -44.77 28.38
C THR A 15 -1.93 -43.33 28.23
N THR A 16 -0.97 -43.11 27.35
CA THR A 16 -0.68 -41.80 26.79
C THR A 16 -1.87 -41.39 25.92
N THR A 17 -2.69 -40.47 26.43
CA THR A 17 -3.71 -39.82 25.62
C THR A 17 -3.03 -38.81 24.70
N ASP A 18 -2.92 -39.17 23.43
CA ASP A 18 -2.82 -38.20 22.34
C ASP A 18 -4.13 -37.40 22.33
N ALA A 19 -4.10 -36.24 22.98
CA ALA A 19 -5.20 -35.30 22.94
C ALA A 19 -5.20 -34.63 21.55
N VAL A 20 -5.93 -35.23 20.62
CA VAL A 20 -6.48 -34.48 19.47
C VAL A 20 -7.35 -33.38 20.07
N ALA A 21 -6.91 -32.14 19.95
CA ALA A 21 -7.64 -30.97 20.42
C ALA A 21 -8.95 -30.82 19.62
N LEU A 22 -10.01 -31.44 20.11
CA LEU A 22 -11.36 -31.20 19.64
C LEU A 22 -11.75 -29.76 20.04
N LYS A 23 -11.98 -28.93 19.02
CA LYS A 23 -12.42 -27.53 19.13
C LYS A 23 -13.77 -27.49 19.85
N GLY A 24 -13.73 -27.27 21.16
CA GLY A 24 -14.92 -26.97 21.96
C GLY A 24 -15.46 -25.60 21.59
N GLU A 25 -16.78 -25.51 21.41
CA GLU A 25 -17.51 -24.25 21.25
C GLU A 25 -17.55 -23.57 22.62
N ASP A 26 -16.52 -22.77 22.90
CA ASP A 26 -16.37 -22.04 24.15
C ASP A 26 -17.22 -20.76 24.08
N THR A 27 -18.28 -20.72 24.88
CA THR A 27 -19.25 -19.60 24.93
C THR A 27 -18.95 -18.62 26.07
N SER A 28 -17.81 -18.74 26.76
CA SER A 28 -17.32 -17.74 27.70
C SER A 28 -16.09 -17.01 27.15
N ASP A 29 -16.23 -15.73 26.83
CA ASP A 29 -15.14 -14.85 26.38
C ASP A 29 -14.12 -14.49 27.47
N ALA A 30 -14.30 -15.00 28.70
CA ALA A 30 -13.38 -14.75 29.80
C ALA A 30 -12.00 -15.39 29.53
N GLY A 31 -11.05 -14.56 29.06
CA GLY A 31 -9.66 -14.94 28.81
C GLY A 31 -9.26 -15.18 27.35
N LYS A 32 -10.15 -14.90 26.39
CA LYS A 32 -9.87 -14.95 24.93
C LYS A 32 -10.11 -13.60 24.25
N GLU A 33 -9.93 -12.51 24.99
CA GLU A 33 -10.22 -11.15 24.54
C GLU A 33 -9.43 -10.75 23.28
N ASP A 34 -8.28 -11.40 23.05
CA ASP A 34 -7.42 -11.21 21.87
C ASP A 34 -7.38 -12.44 20.93
N ARG A 35 -8.48 -13.20 20.80
CA ARG A 35 -8.55 -14.23 19.76
C ARG A 35 -8.59 -13.59 18.37
N TRP A 36 -8.02 -14.25 17.36
CA TRP A 36 -8.22 -13.83 15.97
C TRP A 36 -9.71 -13.82 15.62
N ASN A 37 -10.21 -12.63 15.30
CA ASN A 37 -11.46 -12.49 14.56
C ASN A 37 -11.22 -12.88 13.09
N ARG A 38 -12.27 -12.87 12.27
CA ARG A 38 -12.11 -13.21 10.85
C ARG A 38 -11.14 -12.27 10.13
N ALA A 39 -11.10 -10.98 10.47
CA ALA A 39 -10.19 -10.03 9.80
C ALA A 39 -8.71 -10.34 10.07
N ASN A 40 -8.40 -10.84 11.26
CA ASN A 40 -7.06 -11.13 11.75
C ASN A 40 -6.65 -12.62 11.66
N ASN A 41 -7.45 -13.50 11.04
CA ASN A 41 -7.09 -14.92 10.92
C ASN A 41 -6.17 -15.14 9.69
N PRO A 42 -4.90 -15.58 9.87
CA PRO A 42 -3.97 -15.82 8.78
C PRO A 42 -4.40 -16.98 7.85
N GLU A 43 -5.24 -17.92 8.30
CA GLU A 43 -5.81 -18.99 7.44
C GLU A 43 -6.64 -18.45 6.26
N ARG A 44 -6.88 -17.13 6.19
CA ARG A 44 -7.51 -16.48 5.05
C ARG A 44 -6.60 -16.34 3.84
N PHE A 45 -5.29 -16.37 4.03
CA PHE A 45 -4.34 -16.41 2.94
C PHE A 45 -4.15 -17.84 2.45
N ASP A 46 -3.82 -17.98 1.17
CA ASP A 46 -3.46 -19.27 0.60
C ASP A 46 -2.14 -19.76 1.23
N GLY A 47 -2.19 -20.89 1.94
CA GLY A 47 -1.00 -21.49 2.55
C GLY A 47 -1.32 -22.51 3.64
N GLU A 48 -0.29 -23.26 4.04
CA GLU A 48 -0.31 -24.10 5.24
C GLU A 48 0.46 -23.37 6.35
N PHE A 49 -0.26 -22.98 7.40
CA PHE A 49 0.32 -22.26 8.53
C PHE A 49 0.68 -23.20 9.68
N ASN A 50 1.86 -23.02 10.26
CA ASN A 50 2.27 -23.72 11.47
C ASN A 50 2.02 -22.85 12.70
N TYR A 51 1.17 -23.32 13.61
CA TYR A 51 0.81 -22.60 14.84
C TYR A 51 1.62 -23.04 16.07
N HIS A 52 2.53 -24.01 15.91
CA HIS A 52 3.41 -24.45 16.98
C HIS A 52 4.63 -23.52 17.05
N MET A 53 4.59 -22.57 17.98
CA MET A 53 5.64 -21.55 18.16
C MET A 53 7.06 -22.12 18.19
N LEU A 54 7.27 -23.29 18.80
CA LEU A 54 8.59 -23.92 18.91
C LEU A 54 9.10 -24.51 17.59
N ASP A 55 8.22 -24.71 16.62
CA ASP A 55 8.53 -25.26 15.29
C ASP A 55 8.73 -24.16 14.25
N LEU A 56 8.48 -22.89 14.59
CA LEU A 56 8.62 -21.76 13.67
C LEU A 56 10.09 -21.46 13.37
N PRO A 57 10.43 -21.11 12.11
CA PRO A 57 11.78 -20.69 11.76
C PRO A 57 12.12 -19.37 12.46
N GLN A 58 13.34 -19.27 13.00
CA GLN A 58 13.84 -18.07 13.67
C GLN A 58 14.45 -17.03 12.71
N SER A 59 14.44 -17.33 11.42
CA SER A 59 14.95 -16.45 10.36
C SER A 59 14.25 -16.78 9.04
N GLY A 60 14.05 -15.78 8.19
CA GLY A 60 13.51 -15.95 6.84
C GLY A 60 14.05 -14.88 5.90
N GLN A 61 14.19 -15.23 4.63
CA GLN A 61 14.53 -14.31 3.56
C GLN A 61 13.65 -14.65 2.36
N ALA A 62 13.09 -13.63 1.71
CA ALA A 62 12.34 -13.83 0.48
C ALA A 62 13.27 -14.31 -0.63
N GLU A 63 12.80 -15.23 -1.48
CA GLU A 63 13.58 -15.70 -2.63
C GLU A 63 13.87 -14.58 -3.63
N ARG A 64 12.95 -13.61 -3.73
CA ARG A 64 13.11 -12.40 -4.54
C ARG A 64 13.22 -11.19 -3.63
N GLU A 65 14.25 -10.39 -3.86
CA GLU A 65 14.39 -9.09 -3.22
C GLU A 65 13.53 -8.06 -3.95
N ALA A 66 12.74 -7.30 -3.17
CA ALA A 66 12.05 -6.13 -3.70
C ALA A 66 13.06 -5.05 -4.08
N TRP A 67 12.90 -4.43 -5.25
CA TRP A 67 13.78 -3.36 -5.70
C TRP A 67 13.35 -1.97 -5.16
N PRO A 68 14.33 -1.09 -4.84
CA PRO A 68 14.04 0.26 -4.37
C PRO A 68 13.59 1.17 -5.51
N SER A 69 12.65 2.07 -5.23
CA SER A 69 12.20 3.14 -6.14
C SER A 69 11.58 4.28 -5.33
N SER A 70 11.28 5.39 -6.01
CA SER A 70 10.37 6.41 -5.47
C SER A 70 8.96 5.85 -5.27
N TYR A 71 8.25 6.42 -4.31
CA TYR A 71 6.81 6.23 -4.14
C TYR A 71 5.98 7.18 -5.03
N TRP A 72 6.64 7.96 -5.89
CA TRP A 72 6.07 8.93 -6.84
C TRP A 72 5.03 9.81 -6.15
N PRO A 73 5.47 10.72 -5.26
CA PRO A 73 4.57 11.49 -4.42
C PRO A 73 3.56 12.30 -5.23
N THR A 74 2.35 12.36 -4.71
CA THR A 74 1.26 13.15 -5.30
C THR A 74 1.63 14.63 -5.39
N TYR A 75 2.32 15.17 -4.37
CA TYR A 75 2.70 16.59 -4.34
C TYR A 75 3.75 16.96 -5.41
N GLU A 76 4.60 16.01 -5.85
CA GLU A 76 5.56 16.19 -6.97
C GLU A 76 4.92 15.82 -8.31
N ASN A 77 3.59 15.72 -8.34
CA ASN A 77 2.78 15.41 -9.51
C ASN A 77 2.87 13.94 -9.97
N ALA A 78 3.20 13.01 -9.07
CA ALA A 78 3.30 11.57 -9.34
C ALA A 78 4.24 11.29 -10.53
N ILE A 79 3.86 10.40 -11.46
CA ILE A 79 4.70 10.03 -12.62
C ILE A 79 4.78 11.11 -13.73
N LEU A 80 4.28 12.32 -13.45
CA LEU A 80 4.55 13.53 -14.25
C LEU A 80 5.74 14.32 -13.71
N GLU A 81 6.36 13.88 -12.62
CA GLU A 81 7.62 14.45 -12.15
C GLU A 81 8.69 14.26 -13.22
N ARG A 82 9.35 15.36 -13.61
CA ARG A 82 10.54 15.34 -14.48
C ARG A 82 11.77 14.98 -13.65
N TRP A 83 11.79 13.74 -13.16
CA TRP A 83 12.79 13.23 -12.20
C TRP A 83 14.23 13.26 -12.77
N ASN A 84 14.38 13.17 -14.10
CA ASN A 84 15.68 13.20 -14.79
C ASN A 84 16.03 14.59 -15.33
N GLY A 85 15.66 15.65 -14.60
CA GLY A 85 16.01 17.04 -14.94
C GLY A 85 15.19 17.58 -16.10
N ASP A 86 15.88 18.01 -17.18
CA ASP A 86 15.27 18.73 -18.31
C ASP A 86 14.58 17.80 -19.34
N GLU A 87 14.35 16.54 -18.99
CA GLU A 87 13.65 15.57 -19.84
C GLU A 87 12.14 15.55 -19.60
N LEU A 88 11.41 15.02 -20.58
CA LEU A 88 10.02 14.65 -20.38
C LEU A 88 9.90 13.63 -19.24
N SER A 89 8.86 13.77 -18.44
CA SER A 89 8.47 12.84 -17.38
C SER A 89 8.08 11.46 -17.94
N PRO A 90 8.00 10.41 -17.10
CA PRO A 90 7.60 9.08 -17.53
C PRO A 90 6.26 9.05 -18.28
N ALA A 91 5.25 9.77 -17.76
CA ALA A 91 3.93 9.85 -18.40
C ALA A 91 3.96 10.58 -19.74
N GLU A 92 4.72 11.67 -19.85
CA GLU A 92 4.91 12.44 -21.08
C GLU A 92 5.64 11.61 -22.15
N LYS A 93 6.72 10.91 -21.78
CA LYS A 93 7.44 9.99 -22.67
C LYS A 93 6.50 8.90 -23.20
N TYR A 94 5.64 8.33 -22.35
CA TYR A 94 4.66 7.35 -22.77
C TYR A 94 3.65 7.93 -23.78
N ASP A 95 3.15 9.15 -23.52
CA ASP A 95 2.23 9.81 -24.43
C ASP A 95 2.82 10.05 -25.82
N VAL A 96 4.09 10.45 -25.90
CA VAL A 96 4.82 10.58 -27.18
C VAL A 96 4.93 9.23 -27.88
N ALA A 97 5.40 8.20 -27.17
CA ALA A 97 5.72 6.91 -27.76
C ALA A 97 4.49 6.08 -28.17
N PHE A 98 3.37 6.20 -27.44
CA PHE A 98 2.22 5.30 -27.57
C PHE A 98 0.91 5.99 -27.92
N ASN A 99 0.70 7.25 -27.49
CA ASN A 99 -0.57 7.96 -27.68
C ASN A 99 -0.54 8.98 -28.82
N GLY A 100 0.58 9.11 -29.52
CA GLY A 100 0.74 10.04 -30.64
C GLY A 100 0.69 11.51 -30.23
N TRP A 101 0.96 11.79 -28.95
CA TRP A 101 1.08 13.16 -28.46
C TRP A 101 2.38 13.76 -28.99
N ALA A 102 2.27 14.90 -29.65
CA ALA A 102 3.40 15.61 -30.24
C ALA A 102 3.40 17.03 -29.65
N PRO A 103 4.05 17.25 -28.49
CA PRO A 103 4.20 18.59 -27.95
C PRO A 103 5.04 19.45 -28.90
N ASP A 104 4.81 20.75 -28.90
CA ASP A 104 5.68 21.67 -29.63
C ASP A 104 7.05 21.82 -28.95
N ASP A 105 8.00 22.42 -29.67
CA ASP A 105 9.38 22.60 -29.21
C ASP A 105 9.49 23.51 -27.96
N THR A 106 8.42 24.20 -27.56
CA THR A 106 8.38 25.09 -26.40
C THR A 106 7.86 24.41 -25.14
N PHE A 107 7.24 23.24 -25.25
CA PHE A 107 6.61 22.54 -24.13
C PHE A 107 7.59 22.21 -22.99
N LEU A 108 8.82 21.79 -23.31
CA LEU A 108 9.83 21.50 -22.29
C LEU A 108 10.22 22.74 -21.47
N ALA A 109 10.07 23.95 -22.02
CA ALA A 109 10.33 25.19 -21.30
C ALA A 109 9.24 25.56 -20.29
N LEU A 110 8.05 24.94 -20.37
CA LEU A 110 6.98 25.14 -19.40
C LEU A 110 7.34 24.46 -18.08
N ARG A 111 7.23 25.21 -16.99
CA ARG A 111 7.50 24.76 -15.63
C ARG A 111 6.24 24.15 -15.02
N PRO A 112 6.23 22.85 -14.67
CA PRO A 112 5.16 22.26 -13.88
C PRO A 112 5.04 22.95 -12.52
N PHE A 113 3.91 22.77 -11.84
CA PHE A 113 3.73 23.31 -10.50
C PHE A 113 4.77 22.76 -9.52
N ASP A 114 5.41 23.68 -8.79
CA ASP A 114 6.27 23.40 -7.64
C ASP A 114 5.69 24.08 -6.41
N ARG A 115 5.42 23.31 -5.35
CA ARG A 115 4.88 23.86 -4.09
C ARG A 115 5.82 24.84 -3.40
N TYR A 116 7.13 24.77 -3.69
CA TYR A 116 8.13 25.69 -3.15
C TYR A 116 8.26 26.98 -3.97
N SER A 117 7.64 27.02 -5.16
CA SER A 117 7.55 28.20 -6.02
C SER A 117 6.15 28.23 -6.67
N PRO A 118 5.11 28.54 -5.87
CA PRO A 118 3.73 28.27 -6.26
C PRO A 118 3.05 29.43 -7.00
N ILE A 119 3.72 30.56 -7.25
CA ILE A 119 3.08 31.73 -7.87
C ILE A 119 2.84 31.47 -9.37
N PRO A 120 1.57 31.38 -9.82
CA PRO A 120 1.28 31.09 -11.22
C PRO A 120 1.77 32.19 -12.17
N ASN A 121 2.32 31.80 -13.33
CA ASN A 121 2.92 32.64 -14.37
C ASN A 121 4.22 33.35 -13.98
N ASP A 122 4.61 33.34 -12.71
CA ASP A 122 5.92 33.83 -12.25
C ASP A 122 6.88 32.65 -12.02
N ASP A 123 6.42 31.64 -11.29
CA ASP A 123 7.24 30.52 -10.84
C ASP A 123 6.95 29.21 -11.59
N TRP A 124 5.70 29.03 -12.01
CA TRP A 124 5.27 27.88 -12.80
C TRP A 124 4.25 28.30 -13.86
N ASP A 125 4.07 27.46 -14.88
CA ASP A 125 3.30 27.79 -16.07
C ASP A 125 2.01 26.96 -16.12
N PRO A 126 0.81 27.52 -15.82
CA PRO A 126 -0.45 26.80 -15.93
C PRO A 126 -0.69 26.16 -17.30
N ALA A 127 -0.16 26.78 -18.36
CA ALA A 127 -0.19 26.27 -19.73
C ALA A 127 0.45 24.88 -19.90
N TYR A 128 1.36 24.47 -19.00
CA TYR A 128 1.88 23.11 -18.95
C TYR A 128 0.75 22.08 -18.92
N TYR A 129 -0.25 22.29 -18.05
CA TYR A 129 -1.34 21.34 -17.83
C TYR A 129 -2.38 21.33 -18.95
N ASP A 130 -2.48 22.41 -19.73
CA ASP A 130 -3.35 22.51 -20.90
C ASP A 130 -2.79 21.76 -22.12
N GLN A 131 -1.47 21.52 -22.13
CA GLN A 131 -0.75 20.94 -23.27
C GLN A 131 -0.41 19.45 -23.07
N LEU A 132 -0.69 18.88 -21.90
CA LEU A 132 -0.40 17.48 -21.59
C LEU A 132 -1.11 16.50 -22.54
N GLY A 133 -0.42 15.39 -22.83
CA GLY A 133 -1.00 14.26 -23.54
C GLY A 133 -2.08 13.52 -22.73
N PRO A 134 -2.68 12.44 -23.30
CA PRO A 134 -3.76 11.70 -22.65
C PRO A 134 -3.41 11.11 -21.28
N LEU A 135 -2.27 10.43 -21.14
CA LEU A 135 -1.82 9.86 -19.87
C LEU A 135 -1.42 10.97 -18.89
N GLY A 136 -0.67 11.97 -19.35
CA GLY A 136 -0.31 13.12 -18.53
C GLY A 136 -1.55 13.82 -17.97
N THR A 137 -2.55 14.09 -18.80
CA THR A 137 -3.83 14.67 -18.36
C THR A 137 -4.52 13.78 -17.31
N HIS A 138 -4.48 12.46 -17.48
CA HIS A 138 -5.03 11.53 -16.49
C HIS A 138 -4.30 11.59 -15.16
N VAL A 139 -2.96 11.53 -15.17
CA VAL A 139 -2.11 11.57 -13.97
C VAL A 139 -2.30 12.90 -13.24
N ALA A 140 -2.23 14.02 -13.96
CA ALA A 140 -2.38 15.36 -13.39
C ALA A 140 -3.71 15.59 -12.65
N ARG A 141 -4.78 14.86 -13.05
CA ARG A 141 -6.13 14.97 -12.45
C ARG A 141 -6.40 13.96 -11.34
N ASN A 142 -5.87 12.75 -11.45
CA ASN A 142 -6.28 11.63 -10.61
C ASN A 142 -5.20 11.15 -9.63
N MET A 143 -3.94 11.55 -9.84
CA MET A 143 -2.79 11.02 -9.09
C MET A 143 -1.84 12.13 -8.62
N GLY A 144 -1.80 13.26 -9.31
CA GLY A 144 -0.91 14.38 -9.04
C GLY A 144 -1.51 15.48 -8.16
N ASN A 145 -0.82 16.61 -8.13
CA ASN A 145 -1.04 17.71 -7.17
C ASN A 145 -2.18 18.68 -7.54
N ALA A 146 -3.26 18.21 -8.15
CA ALA A 146 -4.34 19.08 -8.66
C ALA A 146 -4.92 20.03 -7.61
N SER A 147 -5.11 19.54 -6.39
CA SER A 147 -5.65 20.34 -5.30
C SER A 147 -4.69 21.45 -4.85
N ASP A 148 -3.39 21.18 -4.77
CA ASP A 148 -2.38 22.20 -4.46
C ASP A 148 -2.30 23.26 -5.55
N ARG A 149 -2.32 22.84 -6.83
CA ARG A 149 -2.34 23.77 -7.97
C ARG A 149 -3.55 24.70 -7.91
N GLN A 150 -4.72 24.13 -7.64
CA GLN A 150 -5.95 24.92 -7.53
C GLN A 150 -5.87 25.90 -6.37
N PHE A 151 -5.37 25.46 -5.21
CA PHE A 151 -5.11 26.35 -4.07
C PHE A 151 -4.19 27.51 -4.47
N ALA A 152 -3.07 27.22 -5.14
CA ALA A 152 -2.10 28.22 -5.56
C ALA A 152 -2.67 29.21 -6.58
N ILE A 153 -3.50 28.73 -7.53
CA ILE A 153 -4.23 29.59 -8.48
C ILE A 153 -5.21 30.51 -7.76
N ASP A 154 -6.02 29.97 -6.85
CA ASP A 154 -7.09 30.71 -6.18
C ASP A 154 -6.55 31.77 -5.22
N ASN A 155 -5.39 31.53 -4.61
CA ASN A 155 -4.81 32.38 -3.57
C ASN A 155 -3.60 33.20 -4.05
N ASN A 156 -2.98 32.81 -5.17
CA ASN A 156 -1.75 33.43 -5.67
C ASN A 156 -0.61 33.48 -4.62
N ARG A 157 -0.51 32.43 -3.79
CA ARG A 157 0.50 32.27 -2.72
C ARG A 157 0.59 30.80 -2.24
N ALA A 158 1.61 30.51 -1.44
CA ALA A 158 1.64 29.32 -0.59
C ALA A 158 0.68 29.46 0.62
N PRO A 159 0.29 28.35 1.28
CA PRO A 159 -0.33 28.38 2.60
C PRO A 159 0.50 29.20 3.60
N GLU A 160 -0.16 29.96 4.48
CA GLU A 160 0.47 30.81 5.49
C GLU A 160 -0.05 30.49 6.90
N GLY A 161 0.80 30.66 7.91
CA GLY A 161 0.42 30.42 9.30
C GLY A 161 0.11 28.95 9.56
N ASP A 162 -1.12 28.67 9.99
CA ASP A 162 -1.61 27.32 10.29
C ASP A 162 -2.33 26.66 9.08
N GLU A 163 -2.32 27.30 7.91
CA GLU A 163 -2.84 26.70 6.68
C GLU A 163 -1.88 25.61 6.15
N GLU A 164 -2.44 24.52 5.64
CA GLU A 164 -1.70 23.41 5.06
C GLU A 164 -2.01 23.27 3.56
N TRP A 165 -1.08 22.65 2.82
CA TRP A 165 -1.36 22.24 1.45
C TRP A 165 -2.44 21.16 1.43
N PRO A 166 -3.40 21.19 0.48
CA PRO A 166 -4.40 20.12 0.35
C PRO A 166 -3.84 18.71 0.15
N VAL A 167 -2.63 18.58 -0.42
CA VAL A 167 -1.94 17.30 -0.60
C VAL A 167 -0.85 17.12 0.45
N GLU A 168 -0.94 16.03 1.18
CA GLU A 168 0.09 15.65 2.14
C GLU A 168 1.34 15.10 1.45
N THR A 169 2.50 15.41 2.04
CA THR A 169 3.80 15.06 1.45
C THR A 169 4.05 13.55 1.35
N TRP A 170 3.39 12.76 2.20
CA TRP A 170 3.49 11.31 2.23
C TRP A 170 2.51 10.61 1.27
N TRP A 171 1.57 11.35 0.66
CA TRP A 171 0.68 10.79 -0.35
C TRP A 171 1.46 10.47 -1.63
N GLY A 172 1.17 9.31 -2.20
CA GLY A 172 1.76 8.83 -3.45
C GLY A 172 1.25 7.43 -3.77
N ILE A 173 1.97 6.72 -4.62
CA ILE A 173 1.63 5.36 -5.06
C ILE A 173 2.53 4.30 -4.42
N CYS A 174 2.87 4.49 -3.14
CA CYS A 174 3.63 3.52 -2.35
C CYS A 174 2.95 2.14 -2.31
N HIS A 175 1.61 2.10 -2.25
CA HIS A 175 0.82 0.85 -2.29
C HIS A 175 0.93 0.12 -3.62
N ALA A 176 1.30 0.82 -4.71
CA ALA A 176 1.52 0.25 -6.03
C ALA A 176 2.98 -0.16 -6.24
N TRP A 177 3.91 0.60 -5.65
CA TRP A 177 5.34 0.30 -5.72
C TRP A 177 5.67 -1.04 -5.09
N VAL A 178 5.16 -1.32 -3.88
CA VAL A 178 5.47 -2.56 -3.15
C VAL A 178 5.17 -3.83 -3.95
N PRO A 179 3.96 -4.04 -4.51
CA PRO A 179 3.68 -5.23 -5.30
C PRO A 179 4.46 -5.25 -6.63
N ALA A 180 4.64 -4.11 -7.31
CA ALA A 180 5.47 -4.05 -8.51
C ALA A 180 6.92 -4.49 -8.21
N ALA A 181 7.47 -4.05 -7.08
CA ALA A 181 8.82 -4.39 -6.64
C ALA A 181 9.01 -5.88 -6.31
N LEU A 182 7.96 -6.53 -5.80
CA LEU A 182 7.97 -7.95 -5.46
C LEU A 182 7.68 -8.85 -6.67
N LEU A 183 6.77 -8.44 -7.54
CA LEU A 183 6.21 -9.28 -8.60
C LEU A 183 6.90 -9.11 -9.95
N GLU A 184 7.62 -8.01 -10.16
CA GLU A 184 8.26 -7.71 -11.43
C GLU A 184 9.78 -7.69 -11.33
N ASP A 185 10.44 -8.09 -12.43
CA ASP A 185 11.89 -7.95 -12.54
C ASP A 185 12.24 -6.46 -12.65
N ARG A 186 13.24 -6.04 -11.89
CA ARG A 186 13.69 -4.64 -11.95
C ARG A 186 14.20 -4.32 -13.36
N PRO A 187 13.76 -3.21 -13.99
CA PRO A 187 14.41 -2.70 -15.19
C PRO A 187 15.88 -2.37 -14.91
N LEU A 188 16.79 -2.82 -15.78
CA LEU A 188 18.25 -2.68 -15.55
C LEU A 188 18.95 -1.72 -16.52
N ARG A 189 18.27 -1.30 -17.59
CA ARG A 189 18.84 -0.45 -18.64
C ARG A 189 17.76 0.34 -19.33
N ALA A 190 18.17 1.47 -19.90
CA ALA A 190 17.34 2.25 -20.79
C ALA A 190 16.92 1.45 -22.04
N VAL A 191 15.75 1.79 -22.58
CA VAL A 191 15.20 1.22 -23.81
C VAL A 191 14.71 2.35 -24.70
N GLU A 192 15.02 2.27 -26.00
CA GLU A 192 14.44 3.17 -26.99
C GLU A 192 13.24 2.51 -27.67
N TYR A 193 12.13 3.23 -27.76
CA TYR A 193 10.93 2.80 -28.49
C TYR A 193 10.26 4.00 -29.16
N ASN A 194 9.96 3.87 -30.46
CA ASN A 194 9.37 4.93 -31.28
C ASN A 194 10.13 6.28 -31.19
N GLY A 195 11.46 6.23 -31.10
CA GLY A 195 12.31 7.42 -31.01
C GLY A 195 12.31 8.11 -29.63
N VAL A 196 11.73 7.47 -28.61
CA VAL A 196 11.75 7.93 -27.22
C VAL A 196 12.61 6.99 -26.38
N THR A 197 13.58 7.54 -25.66
CA THR A 197 14.38 6.80 -24.68
C THR A 197 13.69 6.80 -23.32
N PHE A 198 13.37 5.61 -22.84
CA PHE A 198 12.89 5.37 -21.49
C PHE A 198 14.07 4.91 -20.63
N GLU A 199 14.46 5.74 -19.66
CA GLU A 199 15.45 5.41 -18.65
C GLU A 199 14.87 4.44 -17.62
N VAL A 200 15.71 3.84 -16.77
CA VAL A 200 15.27 2.88 -15.76
C VAL A 200 14.16 3.44 -14.86
N GLY A 201 14.31 4.69 -14.41
CA GLY A 201 13.29 5.36 -13.59
C GLY A 201 11.97 5.60 -14.32
N ASP A 202 11.99 5.81 -15.64
CA ASP A 202 10.76 5.95 -16.43
C ASP A 202 9.99 4.64 -16.50
N ILE A 203 10.71 3.53 -16.70
CA ILE A 203 10.12 2.20 -16.77
C ILE A 203 9.59 1.81 -15.39
N GLU A 204 10.33 2.10 -14.31
CA GLU A 204 9.88 1.89 -12.93
C GLU A 204 8.60 2.69 -12.64
N ALA A 205 8.55 4.00 -12.95
CA ALA A 205 7.35 4.83 -12.81
C ALA A 205 6.12 4.25 -13.51
N LEU A 206 6.27 3.93 -14.81
CA LEU A 206 5.17 3.43 -15.62
C LEU A 206 4.68 2.08 -15.12
N LEU A 207 5.59 1.17 -14.78
CA LEU A 207 5.28 -0.14 -14.23
C LEU A 207 4.54 -0.02 -12.89
N ILE A 208 5.05 0.81 -11.97
CA ILE A 208 4.41 1.06 -10.68
C ILE A 208 3.00 1.63 -10.88
N ALA A 209 2.81 2.58 -11.80
CA ALA A 209 1.50 3.16 -12.07
C ALA A 209 0.47 2.13 -12.55
N THR A 210 0.89 1.04 -13.22
CA THR A 210 -0.02 -0.05 -13.60
C THR A 210 -0.60 -0.79 -12.40
N TYR A 211 0.13 -0.84 -11.28
CA TYR A 211 -0.28 -1.49 -10.04
C TYR A 211 -1.20 -0.62 -9.15
N ASN A 212 -1.49 0.63 -9.54
CA ASN A 212 -2.24 1.58 -8.72
C ASN A 212 -3.68 1.12 -8.39
N ARG A 213 -4.22 0.15 -9.14
CA ARG A 213 -5.55 -0.44 -8.92
C ARG A 213 -5.51 -1.96 -8.74
N SER A 214 -4.38 -2.50 -8.29
CA SER A 214 -4.25 -3.93 -8.01
C SER A 214 -5.09 -4.34 -6.80
N SER A 215 -5.66 -5.55 -6.87
CA SER A 215 -6.32 -6.18 -5.73
C SER A 215 -5.29 -6.72 -4.74
N ALA A 216 -5.63 -6.71 -3.45
CA ALA A 216 -4.82 -7.30 -2.41
C ALA A 216 -5.70 -8.08 -1.42
N ASP A 217 -5.17 -9.19 -0.92
CA ASP A 217 -5.69 -9.86 0.26
C ASP A 217 -5.09 -9.23 1.51
N MET A 218 -5.95 -8.95 2.50
CA MET A 218 -5.57 -8.17 3.67
C MET A 218 -5.85 -8.97 4.97
N ILE A 219 -4.83 -9.05 5.81
CA ILE A 219 -4.99 -9.26 7.27
C ILE A 219 -5.21 -7.89 7.92
N GLY A 220 -6.09 -7.88 8.92
CA GLY A 220 -6.53 -6.66 9.57
C GLY A 220 -7.70 -6.01 8.85
N GLY A 221 -8.26 -5.00 9.50
CA GLY A 221 -9.41 -4.24 9.01
C GLY A 221 -9.19 -2.74 9.17
N ARG A 222 -9.96 -1.96 8.43
CA ARG A 222 -10.01 -0.50 8.62
C ARG A 222 -11.05 -0.18 9.68
N CYS A 223 -10.60 0.37 10.80
CA CYS A 223 -11.46 1.07 11.74
C CYS A 223 -11.91 2.40 11.10
N ASN A 224 -13.22 2.57 10.90
CA ASN A 224 -13.78 3.84 10.44
C ASN A 224 -14.43 4.66 11.57
N ILE A 225 -14.42 4.12 12.79
CA ILE A 225 -14.78 4.85 14.01
C ILE A 225 -13.60 5.76 14.34
N GLY A 226 -13.86 7.02 14.65
CA GLY A 226 -12.81 8.01 14.85
C GLY A 226 -12.62 8.98 13.68
N ASN A 227 -13.35 8.83 12.56
CA ASN A 227 -13.35 9.85 11.51
C ASN A 227 -14.15 11.08 11.99
N GLY A 228 -13.51 12.25 11.97
CA GLY A 228 -14.09 13.50 12.49
C GLY A 228 -14.04 13.58 14.01
N ASP A 229 -15.16 13.91 14.66
CA ASP A 229 -15.23 14.15 16.12
C ASP A 229 -15.46 12.90 16.97
N THR A 230 -15.37 11.70 16.37
CA THR A 230 -15.56 10.45 17.11
C THR A 230 -14.22 9.99 17.72
N THR A 231 -14.27 9.31 18.86
CA THR A 231 -13.07 8.71 19.47
C THR A 231 -13.28 7.21 19.59
N VAL A 232 -12.21 6.44 19.41
CA VAL A 232 -12.24 4.99 19.65
C VAL A 232 -12.23 4.79 21.16
N GLU A 233 -13.36 4.33 21.72
CA GLU A 233 -13.44 3.96 23.13
C GLU A 233 -12.48 2.81 23.43
N ARG A 234 -11.80 2.89 24.58
CA ARG A 234 -10.79 1.91 24.99
C ARG A 234 -11.08 1.34 26.37
N ASP A 235 -10.74 0.07 26.57
CA ASP A 235 -10.80 -0.61 27.87
C ASP A 235 -9.63 -0.21 28.79
N ASP A 236 -9.62 -0.74 30.02
CA ASP A 236 -8.60 -0.45 31.04
C ASP A 236 -7.18 -0.88 30.62
N GLN A 237 -7.08 -1.78 29.63
CA GLN A 237 -5.83 -2.27 29.03
C GLN A 237 -5.43 -1.45 27.79
N GLY A 238 -6.26 -0.50 27.36
CA GLY A 238 -6.01 0.39 26.24
C GLY A 238 -6.45 -0.17 24.89
N HIS A 239 -7.15 -1.30 24.83
CA HIS A 239 -7.63 -1.85 23.57
C HIS A 239 -8.97 -1.24 23.16
N ALA A 240 -9.25 -1.19 21.86
CA ALA A 240 -10.54 -0.68 21.36
C ALA A 240 -11.72 -1.53 21.86
N VAL A 241 -12.75 -0.93 22.44
CA VAL A 241 -13.94 -1.69 22.88
C VAL A 241 -14.68 -2.29 21.68
N ASP A 242 -14.73 -1.56 20.57
CA ASP A 242 -15.28 -2.07 19.31
C ASP A 242 -14.33 -3.07 18.63
N ILE A 243 -14.84 -4.27 18.35
CA ILE A 243 -14.08 -5.36 17.74
C ILE A 243 -13.59 -5.05 16.32
N ASP A 244 -14.30 -4.20 15.57
CA ASP A 244 -13.90 -3.77 14.22
C ASP A 244 -12.77 -2.72 14.26
N CYS A 245 -12.51 -2.15 15.43
CA CYS A 245 -11.42 -1.22 15.70
C CYS A 245 -10.29 -1.81 16.53
N ARG A 246 -10.34 -3.12 16.82
CA ARG A 246 -9.19 -3.85 17.35
C ARG A 246 -8.07 -3.85 16.33
N ASP A 247 -6.85 -3.71 16.82
CA ASP A 247 -5.63 -3.73 16.01
C ASP A 247 -5.36 -5.13 15.43
N SER A 248 -4.31 -5.22 14.61
CA SER A 248 -3.83 -6.50 14.11
C SER A 248 -3.21 -7.28 15.26
N ASN A 249 -3.71 -8.49 15.47
CA ASN A 249 -3.29 -9.34 16.57
C ASN A 249 -1.82 -9.77 16.41
N PRO A 250 -0.95 -9.61 17.43
CA PRO A 250 0.47 -9.93 17.30
C PRO A 250 0.78 -11.42 17.17
N GLY A 251 -0.19 -12.30 17.43
CA GLY A 251 -0.06 -13.73 17.15
C GLY A 251 -0.34 -14.13 15.71
N ALA A 252 -1.08 -13.30 14.95
CA ALA A 252 -1.48 -13.58 13.57
C ALA A 252 -0.27 -13.54 12.63
#